data_AF-A0A2S2QLU2-F1
#
_entry.id   AF-A0A2S2QLU2-F1
#
_cell.length_a   1.000
_cell.length_b   1.000
_cell.length_c   1.000
_cell.angle_alpha   90.00
_cell.angle_beta   90.00
_cell.angle_gamma   90.00
#
_symmetry.space_group_name_H-M   'P 1'
#
loop_
_entity.id
_entity.type
_entity.pdbx_description
1 polymer ?
#
loop_
_entity_poly.entity_id
_entity_poly.type
_entity_poly.pdbx_seq_one_letter_code
_entity_poly.pdbx_strand_id
1 'polypeptide(L)'
;MVNGCEMNGGAATAVVVAAVEPSTSARSKRRVRGNTSRTVTLQMLLDTRILEPGDSVLSLEYMGQRFEGDLLPDGKIRSVETLNEYASPSAWAYNCKSIINKIKKAGCGWSSIRYKGKKLDAYKHAYFRKRESSNVESIKHNTIQEDMESND
;
A
#
# COMPACT_ATOMS: atom_id res chain seq x y z
N MET A 1 22.78 -41.18 39.65
CA MET A 1 21.38 -41.58 39.42
C MET A 1 20.67 -40.50 38.63
N VAL A 2 20.49 -40.69 37.32
CA VAL A 2 19.31 -40.25 36.58
C VAL A 2 19.06 -41.29 35.47
N ASN A 3 17.83 -41.76 35.43
CA ASN A 3 17.24 -42.74 34.53
C ASN A 3 17.30 -42.22 33.06
N GLY A 4 17.39 -43.00 31.98
CA GLY A 4 16.70 -44.25 31.64
C GLY A 4 15.43 -43.97 30.83
N CYS A 5 15.49 -44.05 29.49
CA CYS A 5 14.42 -44.35 28.48
C CYS A 5 15.00 -44.01 27.09
N GLU A 6 15.41 -44.89 26.17
CA GLU A 6 14.80 -46.06 25.53
C GLU A 6 13.81 -45.75 24.37
N MET A 7 14.32 -46.01 23.15
CA MET A 7 13.70 -46.48 21.89
C MET A 7 12.52 -45.74 21.23
N ASN A 8 12.60 -45.62 19.90
CA ASN A 8 11.63 -45.95 18.83
C ASN A 8 12.09 -45.19 17.56
N GLY A 9 12.37 -45.76 16.38
CA GLY A 9 11.76 -46.91 15.72
C GLY A 9 10.67 -46.39 14.76
N GLY A 10 10.90 -46.41 13.44
CA GLY A 10 9.83 -46.27 12.44
C GLY A 10 10.13 -45.40 11.23
N ALA A 11 10.45 -46.04 10.11
CA ALA A 11 10.39 -45.48 8.76
C ALA A 11 8.96 -45.58 8.20
N ALA A 12 8.49 -44.57 7.46
CA ALA A 12 7.50 -44.66 6.37
C ALA A 12 7.45 -43.29 5.67
N THR A 13 8.05 -43.12 4.49
CA THR A 13 7.43 -43.26 3.15
C THR A 13 6.10 -42.52 2.96
N ALA A 14 6.22 -41.36 2.31
CA ALA A 14 5.45 -40.90 1.14
C ALA A 14 3.91 -40.77 1.16
N VAL A 15 3.52 -39.64 0.55
CA VAL A 15 2.29 -39.28 -0.17
C VAL A 15 0.99 -39.08 0.62
N VAL A 16 0.79 -37.84 1.05
CA VAL A 16 -0.53 -37.20 1.10
C VAL A 16 -0.49 -35.92 0.26
N VAL A 17 -1.00 -35.99 -0.97
CA VAL A 17 -1.38 -34.78 -1.73
C VAL A 17 -2.88 -34.59 -1.54
N ALA A 18 -3.24 -33.89 -0.47
CA ALA A 18 -4.59 -33.42 -0.26
C ALA A 18 -4.82 -32.18 -1.13
N ALA A 19 -5.85 -32.23 -1.96
CA ALA A 19 -6.43 -31.06 -2.61
C ALA A 19 -6.85 -30.04 -1.54
N VAL A 20 -6.47 -28.78 -1.70
CA VAL A 20 -7.16 -27.67 -1.05
C VAL A 20 -7.24 -26.48 -2.01
N GLU A 21 -8.48 -26.07 -2.23
CA GLU A 21 -8.96 -24.96 -3.05
C GLU A 21 -8.55 -23.58 -2.44
N PRO A 22 -8.81 -22.45 -3.13
CA PRO A 22 -8.05 -21.22 -2.97
C PRO A 22 -8.31 -20.55 -1.62
N SER A 23 -7.21 -20.24 -0.91
CA SER A 23 -7.25 -19.54 0.36
C SER A 23 -7.83 -18.13 0.19
N THR A 24 -9.09 -18.00 0.58
CA THR A 24 -9.78 -16.75 0.88
C THR A 24 -9.07 -16.06 2.05
N SER A 25 -8.08 -15.21 1.76
CA SER A 25 -7.36 -14.48 2.81
C SER A 25 -8.20 -13.32 3.37
N ALA A 26 -8.91 -13.65 4.45
CA ALA A 26 -9.19 -12.83 5.62
C ALA A 26 -9.43 -11.31 5.40
N ARG A 27 -10.71 -10.97 5.34
CA ARG A 27 -11.28 -9.64 5.59
C ARG A 27 -10.89 -9.12 6.98
N SER A 28 -9.82 -8.34 7.07
CA SER A 28 -9.47 -7.61 8.31
C SER A 28 -10.26 -6.30 8.41
N LYS A 29 -11.31 -6.28 9.26
CA LYS A 29 -12.15 -5.11 9.53
C LYS A 29 -11.45 -4.09 10.44
N ARG A 30 -11.37 -2.86 9.91
CA ARG A 30 -11.40 -1.52 10.56
C ARG A 30 -10.48 -1.25 11.76
N ARG A 31 -9.55 -0.30 11.54
CA ARG A 31 -9.35 0.82 12.47
C ARG A 31 -9.40 2.14 11.69
N VAL A 32 -10.49 2.86 11.86
CA VAL A 32 -10.58 4.29 11.56
C VAL A 32 -9.57 4.99 12.49
N ARG A 33 -8.53 5.58 11.92
CA ARG A 33 -7.65 6.50 12.63
C ARG A 33 -7.72 7.84 11.90
N GLY A 34 -8.62 8.69 12.39
CA GLY A 34 -8.57 10.12 12.12
C GLY A 34 -7.33 10.70 12.78
N ASN A 35 -6.38 11.15 11.95
CA ASN A 35 -5.64 12.42 12.04
C ASN A 35 -4.65 12.49 10.85
N THR A 36 -5.14 12.63 9.61
CA THR A 36 -4.31 12.54 8.38
C THR A 36 -3.78 13.90 7.92
N SER A 37 -3.20 14.70 8.80
CA SER A 37 -2.68 16.01 8.42
C SER A 37 -1.35 15.98 7.66
N ARG A 38 -0.65 14.84 7.50
CA ARG A 38 0.63 14.80 6.73
C ARG A 38 0.95 13.57 5.88
N THR A 39 0.21 12.46 5.96
CA THR A 39 0.54 11.22 5.23
C THR A 39 -0.48 10.88 4.16
N VAL A 40 -0.07 10.92 2.89
CA VAL A 40 -0.88 10.40 1.77
C VAL A 40 -0.81 8.89 1.75
N THR A 41 -1.95 8.22 1.60
CA THR A 41 -2.05 6.77 1.44
C THR A 41 -2.59 6.43 0.05
N LEU A 42 -2.34 5.20 -0.44
CA LEU A 42 -2.92 4.74 -1.71
C LEU A 42 -4.45 4.77 -1.68
N GLN A 43 -5.05 4.42 -0.53
CA GLN A 43 -6.49 4.55 -0.32
C GLN A 43 -6.99 5.98 -0.57
N MET A 44 -6.25 6.99 -0.13
CA MET A 44 -6.63 8.40 -0.31
C MET A 44 -6.55 8.84 -1.78
N LEU A 45 -5.61 8.28 -2.53
CA LEU A 45 -5.50 8.50 -3.98
C LEU A 45 -6.59 7.77 -4.77
N LEU A 46 -7.01 6.58 -4.33
CA LEU A 46 -8.14 5.83 -4.89
C LEU A 46 -9.47 6.56 -4.63
N ASP A 47 -9.68 7.05 -3.40
CA ASP A 47 -10.88 7.80 -3.00
C ASP A 47 -11.08 9.07 -3.83
N THR A 48 -9.99 9.80 -4.08
CA THR A 48 -9.99 10.98 -4.97
C THR A 48 -10.02 10.66 -6.47
N ARG A 49 -10.15 9.38 -6.85
CA ARG A 49 -10.12 8.90 -8.25
C ARG A 49 -8.86 9.32 -9.02
N ILE A 50 -7.77 9.63 -8.32
CA ILE A 50 -6.46 9.93 -8.92
C ILE A 50 -5.80 8.63 -9.40
N LEU A 51 -6.02 7.53 -8.67
CA LEU A 51 -5.58 6.19 -9.01
C LEU A 51 -6.80 5.29 -9.23
N GLU A 52 -6.59 4.21 -9.98
CA GLU A 52 -7.59 3.16 -10.20
C GLU A 52 -7.03 1.81 -9.75
N PRO A 53 -7.86 0.96 -9.15
CA PRO A 53 -7.45 -0.41 -8.85
C PRO A 53 -7.24 -1.19 -10.15
N GLY A 54 -6.33 -2.15 -10.12
CA GLY A 54 -6.07 -3.01 -11.28
C GLY A 54 -4.87 -3.92 -11.06
N ASP A 55 -4.79 -4.94 -11.91
CA ASP A 55 -3.72 -5.94 -11.87
C ASP A 55 -2.45 -5.42 -12.59
N SER A 56 -1.28 -5.70 -12.01
CA SER A 56 0.04 -5.27 -12.47
C SER A 56 0.18 -3.78 -12.80
N VAL A 57 -0.64 -2.92 -12.20
CA VAL A 57 -0.60 -1.47 -12.43
C VAL A 57 0.57 -0.80 -11.70
N LEU A 58 1.10 -1.44 -10.66
CA LEU A 58 2.26 -0.98 -9.91
C LEU A 58 3.52 -1.71 -10.36
N SER A 59 4.60 -0.95 -10.50
CA SER A 59 5.92 -1.45 -10.85
C SER A 59 6.99 -0.82 -9.97
N LEU A 60 8.01 -1.61 -9.61
CA LEU A 60 9.18 -1.14 -8.90
C LEU A 60 10.41 -1.70 -9.60
N GLU A 61 11.38 -0.85 -9.91
CA GLU A 61 12.64 -1.27 -10.51
C GLU A 61 13.78 -1.08 -9.51
N TYR A 62 14.58 -2.13 -9.31
CA TYR A 62 15.73 -2.11 -8.42
C TYR A 62 16.83 -3.02 -8.95
N MET A 63 18.06 -2.48 -9.08
CA MET A 63 19.24 -3.22 -9.60
C MET A 63 18.98 -3.95 -10.93
N GLY A 64 18.19 -3.36 -11.82
CA GLY A 64 17.86 -3.94 -13.14
C GLY A 64 16.76 -5.00 -13.11
N GLN A 65 16.20 -5.33 -11.94
CA GLN A 65 15.03 -6.19 -11.81
C GLN A 65 13.78 -5.36 -11.62
N ARG A 66 12.70 -5.76 -12.29
CA ARG A 66 11.39 -5.14 -12.21
C ARG A 66 10.44 -6.06 -11.45
N PHE A 67 9.75 -5.48 -10.47
CA PHE A 67 8.70 -6.11 -9.69
C PHE A 67 7.36 -5.53 -10.09
N GLU A 68 6.35 -6.39 -10.16
CA GLU A 68 4.99 -5.99 -10.48
C GLU A 68 4.06 -6.27 -9.30
N GLY A 69 3.04 -5.43 -9.18
CA GLY A 69 2.06 -5.51 -8.11
C GLY A 69 0.69 -5.00 -8.54
N ASP A 70 -0.32 -5.68 -8.04
CA ASP A 70 -1.72 -5.32 -8.24
C ASP A 70 -2.12 -4.29 -7.19
N LEU A 71 -2.84 -3.25 -7.61
CA LEU A 71 -3.44 -2.28 -6.70
C LEU A 71 -4.87 -2.73 -6.38
N LEU A 72 -5.07 -3.16 -5.14
CA LEU A 72 -6.39 -3.57 -4.66
C LEU A 72 -7.27 -2.34 -4.38
N PRO A 73 -8.61 -2.48 -4.50
CA PRO A 73 -9.55 -1.39 -4.19
C PRO A 73 -9.54 -0.96 -2.71
N ASP A 74 -9.02 -1.81 -1.81
CA ASP A 74 -8.80 -1.53 -0.39
C ASP A 74 -7.53 -0.68 -0.12
N GLY A 75 -6.86 -0.18 -1.18
CA GLY A 75 -5.63 0.60 -1.06
C GLY A 75 -4.41 -0.21 -0.65
N LYS A 76 -4.50 -1.54 -0.75
CA LYS A 76 -3.41 -2.50 -0.54
C LYS A 76 -2.73 -2.84 -1.87
N ILE A 77 -1.48 -3.28 -1.78
CA ILE A 77 -0.71 -3.75 -2.92
C ILE A 77 -0.54 -5.25 -2.80
N ARG A 78 -0.99 -6.02 -3.78
CA ARG A 78 -0.70 -7.45 -3.86
C ARG A 78 0.53 -7.63 -4.73
N SER A 79 1.59 -8.21 -4.19
CA SER A 79 2.81 -8.46 -4.97
C SER A 79 2.63 -9.67 -5.86
N VAL A 80 2.96 -9.59 -7.15
CA VAL A 80 2.90 -10.76 -8.05
C VAL A 80 3.92 -11.82 -7.63
N GLU A 81 5.14 -11.41 -7.26
CA GLU A 81 6.21 -12.34 -6.87
C GLU A 81 5.93 -13.17 -5.61
N THR A 82 5.31 -12.58 -4.59
CA THR A 82 5.13 -13.22 -3.28
C THR A 82 3.69 -13.51 -2.94
N LEU A 83 2.74 -13.08 -3.78
CA LEU A 83 1.29 -13.11 -3.56
C LEU A 83 0.82 -12.49 -2.24
N ASN A 84 1.71 -11.78 -1.54
CA ASN A 84 1.44 -11.12 -0.28
C ASN A 84 0.81 -9.76 -0.48
N GLU A 85 -0.09 -9.40 0.43
CA GLU A 85 -0.78 -8.12 0.46
C GLU A 85 -0.11 -7.13 1.43
N TYR A 86 0.22 -5.94 0.94
CA TYR A 86 0.88 -4.89 1.69
C TYR A 86 -0.03 -3.67 1.82
N ALA A 87 -0.31 -3.26 3.07
CA ALA A 87 -1.08 -2.05 3.35
C ALA A 87 -0.30 -0.74 3.12
N SER A 88 0.97 -0.82 2.74
CA SER A 88 1.81 0.36 2.56
C SER A 88 2.82 0.16 1.42
N PRO A 89 3.01 1.16 0.54
CA PRO A 89 3.99 1.09 -0.55
C PRO A 89 5.42 0.89 -0.04
N SER A 90 5.78 1.45 1.11
CA SER A 90 7.09 1.20 1.74
C SER A 90 7.30 -0.26 2.15
N ALA A 91 6.24 -0.94 2.62
CA ALA A 91 6.33 -2.35 3.01
C ALA A 91 6.51 -3.25 1.79
N TRP A 92 5.77 -2.98 0.71
CA TRP A 92 5.97 -3.68 -0.56
C TRP A 92 7.37 -3.44 -1.12
N ALA A 93 7.84 -2.18 -1.13
CA ALA A 93 9.19 -1.85 -1.60
C ALA A 93 10.30 -2.54 -0.79
N TYR A 94 10.09 -2.74 0.51
CA TYR A 94 11.01 -3.52 1.34
C TYR A 94 11.04 -4.98 0.91
N ASN A 95 9.87 -5.60 0.71
CA ASN A 95 9.79 -6.99 0.25
C ASN A 95 10.50 -7.18 -1.10
N CYS A 96 10.20 -6.32 -2.09
CA CYS A 96 10.86 -6.38 -3.40
C CYS A 96 12.39 -6.30 -3.28
N LYS A 97 12.89 -5.38 -2.46
CA LYS A 97 14.35 -5.21 -2.26
C LYS A 97 14.96 -6.38 -1.50
N SER A 98 14.23 -6.97 -0.54
CA SER A 98 14.69 -8.13 0.22
C SER A 98 14.81 -9.40 -0.61
N ILE A 99 14.04 -9.52 -1.70
CA ILE A 99 14.17 -10.65 -2.65
C ILE A 99 15.53 -10.59 -3.37
N ILE A 100 16.01 -9.39 -3.68
CA ILE A 100 17.28 -9.16 -4.40
C ILE A 100 18.47 -9.24 -3.48
N ASN A 101 18.40 -8.56 -2.32
CA ASN A 101 19.53 -8.46 -1.42
C ASN A 101 19.08 -8.43 0.04
N LYS A 102 19.41 -9.48 0.78
CA LYS A 102 18.99 -9.63 2.18
C LYS A 102 19.73 -8.72 3.18
N ILE A 103 20.62 -7.83 2.73
CA ILE A 103 21.59 -7.13 3.60
C ILE A 103 21.32 -5.62 3.80
N LYS A 104 20.29 -4.99 3.19
CA LYS A 104 20.11 -3.52 3.29
C LYS A 104 18.73 -3.00 3.72
N LYS A 105 18.73 -1.91 4.52
CA LYS A 105 17.55 -1.13 4.93
C LYS A 105 16.91 -0.46 3.70
N ALA A 106 15.62 -0.69 3.47
CA ALA A 106 14.91 -0.14 2.32
C ALA A 106 14.70 1.38 2.46
N GLY A 107 15.34 2.15 1.58
CA GLY A 107 15.06 3.58 1.39
C GLY A 107 13.75 3.85 0.62
N CYS A 108 13.22 5.06 0.82
CA CYS A 108 11.93 5.66 0.37
C CYS A 108 11.15 4.90 -0.74
N GLY A 109 10.07 4.21 -0.35
CA GLY A 109 9.21 3.43 -1.25
C GLY A 109 8.42 4.25 -2.28
N TRP A 110 8.01 5.48 -1.93
CA TRP A 110 7.14 6.31 -2.79
C TRP A 110 7.81 6.84 -4.05
N SER A 111 9.10 7.16 -3.98
CA SER A 111 9.86 7.67 -5.13
C SER A 111 10.31 6.55 -6.07
N SER A 112 10.34 5.31 -5.57
CA SER A 112 10.81 4.13 -6.29
C SER A 112 9.67 3.45 -7.06
N ILE A 113 8.46 3.46 -6.50
CA ILE A 113 7.29 2.80 -7.09
C ILE A 113 6.68 3.67 -8.18
N ARG A 114 6.31 3.03 -9.29
CA ARG A 114 5.61 3.62 -10.42
C ARG A 114 4.23 2.99 -10.56
N TYR A 115 3.24 3.82 -10.84
CA TYR A 115 1.90 3.42 -11.26
C TYR A 115 1.73 3.74 -12.74
N LYS A 116 1.39 2.75 -13.58
CA LYS A 116 1.24 2.89 -15.04
C LYS A 116 2.40 3.67 -15.69
N GLY A 117 3.63 3.41 -15.23
CA GLY A 117 4.87 4.06 -15.73
C GLY A 117 5.26 5.39 -15.07
N LYS A 118 4.42 6.00 -14.23
CA LYS A 118 4.68 7.28 -13.53
C LYS A 118 4.92 7.08 -12.04
N LYS A 119 5.88 7.79 -11.44
CA LYS A 119 6.23 7.66 -10.00
C LYS A 119 5.05 8.03 -9.09
N LEU A 120 4.84 7.29 -8.00
CA LEU A 120 3.78 7.57 -7.01
C LEU A 120 3.90 8.97 -6.39
N ASP A 121 5.12 9.50 -6.29
CA ASP A 121 5.36 10.85 -5.78
C ASP A 121 4.67 11.95 -6.61
N ALA A 122 4.56 11.78 -7.93
CA ALA A 122 3.82 12.71 -8.78
C ALA A 122 2.32 12.74 -8.44
N TYR A 123 1.74 11.59 -8.12
CA TYR A 123 0.34 11.47 -7.72
C TYR A 123 0.07 12.06 -6.33
N LYS A 124 1.06 12.01 -5.42
CA LYS A 124 0.99 12.74 -4.14
C LYS A 124 0.91 14.25 -4.38
N HIS A 125 1.75 14.80 -5.26
CA HIS A 125 1.69 16.24 -5.57
C HIS A 125 0.36 16.63 -6.22
N ALA A 126 -0.18 15.79 -7.11
CA ALA A 126 -1.51 16.00 -7.68
C ALA A 126 -2.60 16.02 -6.60
N TYR A 127 -2.52 15.13 -5.60
CA TYR A 127 -3.44 15.09 -4.47
C TYR A 127 -3.37 16.37 -3.62
N PHE A 128 -2.18 16.85 -3.27
CA PHE A 128 -2.03 18.09 -2.49
C PHE A 128 -2.55 19.31 -3.25
N ARG A 129 -2.25 19.44 -4.55
CA ARG A 129 -2.78 20.52 -5.40
C ARG A 129 -4.31 20.51 -5.44
N LYS A 130 -4.93 19.33 -5.59
CA LYS A 130 -6.39 19.18 -5.60
C LYS A 130 -7.00 19.63 -4.26
N ARG A 131 -6.34 19.30 -3.14
CA ARG A 131 -6.79 19.68 -1.79
C ARG A 131 -6.65 21.18 -1.53
N GLU A 132 -5.56 21.79 -1.98
CA GLU A 132 -5.35 23.24 -1.88
C GLU A 132 -6.43 23.99 -2.67
N SER A 133 -6.77 23.55 -3.88
CA SER A 133 -7.87 24.15 -4.66
C SER A 133 -9.22 24.04 -3.95
N SER A 134 -9.53 22.90 -3.32
CA SER A 134 -10.78 22.75 -2.56
C SER A 134 -10.82 23.54 -1.25
N ASN A 135 -9.66 23.81 -0.64
CA ASN A 135 -9.57 24.63 0.58
C ASN A 135 -9.68 26.14 0.27
N VAL A 136 -9.22 26.56 -0.92
CA VAL A 136 -9.29 27.96 -1.37
C VAL A 136 -10.72 28.37 -1.73
N GLU A 137 -11.57 27.46 -2.21
CA GLU A 137 -12.97 27.76 -2.51
C GLU A 137 -13.80 28.05 -1.23
N SER A 138 -13.45 27.44 -0.10
CA SER A 138 -14.13 27.67 1.18
C SER A 138 -13.78 29.01 1.83
N ILE A 139 -12.65 29.62 1.47
CA ILE A 139 -12.23 30.92 2.03
C ILE A 139 -12.86 32.10 1.27
N LYS A 140 -13.25 31.92 0.00
CA LYS A 140 -13.84 33.01 -0.80
C LYS A 140 -15.31 33.31 -0.47
N HIS A 141 -16.05 32.37 0.13
CA HIS A 141 -17.48 32.55 0.40
C HIS A 141 -17.81 33.16 1.78
N ASN A 142 -16.78 33.55 2.56
CA ASN A 142 -16.94 34.15 3.89
C ASN A 142 -16.41 35.60 3.98
N THR A 143 -16.22 36.28 2.84
CA THR A 143 -15.73 37.69 2.77
C THR A 143 -16.59 38.51 1.79
N ILE A 144 -17.91 38.34 1.81
CA ILE A 144 -18.85 39.29 1.21
C ILE A 144 -20.09 39.36 2.12
N GLN A 145 -19.91 39.97 3.29
CA GLN A 145 -20.99 40.44 4.14
C GLN A 145 -20.37 41.33 5.22
N GLU A 146 -20.05 42.59 4.88
CA GLU A 146 -19.90 43.73 5.83
C GLU A 146 -19.40 44.99 5.07
N ASP A 147 -20.19 45.50 4.12
CA ASP A 147 -20.11 46.91 3.67
C ASP A 147 -21.31 47.28 2.79
N MET A 148 -22.53 47.13 3.34
CA MET A 148 -23.69 47.77 2.72
C MET A 148 -24.68 48.28 3.78
N GLU A 149 -24.23 49.21 4.61
CA GLU A 149 -25.03 50.20 5.36
C GLU A 149 -24.03 51.20 5.98
N SER A 150 -24.09 52.53 5.85
CA SER A 150 -25.18 53.44 5.57
C SER A 150 -24.68 54.66 4.80
N ASN A 151 -25.54 55.15 3.90
CA ASN A 151 -25.58 56.53 3.43
C ASN A 151 -26.42 57.33 4.45
N ASP A 152 -25.78 58.21 5.23
CA ASP A 152 -26.24 59.59 5.53
C ASP A 152 -25.14 60.34 6.29
#